data_AF-A0A0B1ST65-F1
#
_entry.id   AF-A0A0B1ST65-F1
#
_cell.length_a   1.000
_cell.length_b   1.000
_cell.length_c   1.000
_cell.angle_alpha   90.00
_cell.angle_beta   90.00
_cell.angle_gamma   90.00
#
_symmetry.space_group_name_H-M   'P 1'
#
loop_
_entity.id
_entity.type
_entity.pdbx_description
1 polymer ?
#
loop_
_entity_poly.entity_id
_entity_poly.type
_entity_poly.pdbx_seq_one_letter_code
_entity_poly.pdbx_strand_id
1 'polypeptide(L)'
;MMQCLYLWTRVVSKAHAVHDCEAICELTYPLTQLIHGVLKLYHSLRYLPLRLHCISLLIQLQANCGVFIPSLTLAVELLSDVVLILSKKPKTTKNAKAVDMDSSLKAAHLICSQPSFPDVIVPITFRVIS
;
A
#
# COMPACT_ATOMS: atom_id res chain seq x y z
N MET A 1 -12.30 6.21 1.61
CA MET A 1 -11.24 6.08 2.63
C MET A 1 -9.86 6.31 2.04
N MET A 2 -9.39 5.53 1.06
CA MET A 2 -8.03 5.68 0.53
C MET A 2 -7.71 7.05 -0.09
N GLN A 3 -8.63 7.66 -0.85
CA GLN A 3 -8.43 9.03 -1.34
C GLN A 3 -8.15 10.05 -0.23
N CYS A 4 -8.75 9.86 0.95
CA CYS A 4 -8.52 10.72 2.10
C CYS A 4 -7.08 10.55 2.62
N LEU A 5 -6.60 9.31 2.72
CA LEU A 5 -5.21 9.04 3.13
C LEU A 5 -4.22 9.62 2.12
N TYR A 6 -4.47 9.46 0.82
CA TYR A 6 -3.66 10.09 -0.23
C TYR A 6 -3.60 11.61 -0.11
N LEU A 7 -4.75 12.25 0.10
CA LEU A 7 -4.84 13.70 0.27
C LEU A 7 -4.03 14.15 1.48
N TRP A 8 -4.29 13.55 2.65
CA TRP A 8 -3.62 13.93 3.89
C TRP A 8 -2.13 13.64 3.89
N THR A 9 -1.68 12.54 3.30
CA THR A 9 -0.25 12.28 3.10
C THR A 9 0.41 13.37 2.28
N ARG A 10 -0.24 13.86 1.19
CA ARG A 10 0.30 14.97 0.38
C ARG A 10 0.30 16.30 1.14
N VAL A 11 -0.79 16.61 1.86
CA VAL A 11 -0.91 17.84 2.66
C VAL A 11 0.18 17.88 3.73
N VAL A 12 0.32 16.81 4.52
CA VAL A 12 1.34 16.71 5.57
C VAL A 12 2.74 16.75 4.97
N SER A 13 3.01 16.01 3.90
CA SER A 13 4.31 16.05 3.21
C SER A 13 4.66 17.46 2.73
N LYS A 14 3.69 18.22 2.22
CA LYS A 14 3.93 19.59 1.77
C LYS A 14 4.06 20.57 2.94
N ALA A 15 3.35 20.36 4.03
CA ALA A 15 3.46 21.16 5.25
C ALA A 15 4.88 21.11 5.83
N HIS A 16 5.53 19.94 5.82
CA HIS A 16 6.94 19.79 6.22
C HIS A 16 7.93 20.55 5.31
N ALA A 17 7.53 20.91 4.10
CA ALA A 17 8.35 21.67 3.15
C ALA A 17 8.09 23.19 3.17
N VAL A 18 7.16 23.68 4.00
CA VAL A 18 6.77 25.09 4.10
C VAL A 18 6.94 25.56 5.53
N HIS A 19 7.46 26.77 5.74
CA HIS A 19 7.60 27.37 7.07
C HIS A 19 6.22 27.74 7.67
N ASP A 20 6.09 27.79 9.00
CA ASP A 20 4.86 28.12 9.76
C ASP A 20 3.70 27.12 9.70
N CYS A 21 3.96 25.84 9.40
CA CYS A 21 2.95 24.77 9.35
C CYS A 21 3.09 23.72 10.46
N GLU A 22 3.66 24.07 11.62
CA GLU A 22 3.99 23.12 12.70
C GLU A 22 2.78 22.29 13.18
N ALA A 23 1.62 22.92 13.36
CA ALA A 23 0.39 22.22 13.77
C ALA A 23 -0.04 21.12 12.78
N ILE A 24 0.24 21.29 11.48
CA ILE A 24 -0.05 20.26 10.47
C ILE A 24 1.05 19.19 10.49
N CYS A 25 2.30 19.56 10.73
CA CYS A 25 3.43 18.64 10.87
C CYS A 25 3.23 17.66 12.03
N GLU A 26 2.60 18.09 13.13
CA GLU A 26 2.24 17.21 14.26
C GLU A 26 1.28 16.07 13.85
N LEU A 27 0.54 16.22 12.74
CA LEU A 27 -0.36 15.19 12.24
C LEU A 27 0.38 14.02 11.57
N THR A 28 1.70 14.11 11.33
CA THR A 28 2.49 13.01 10.76
C THR A 28 2.37 11.74 11.61
N TYR A 29 2.45 11.86 12.93
CA TYR A 29 2.35 10.71 13.82
C TYR A 29 0.95 10.06 13.84
N PRO A 30 -0.17 10.78 14.07
CA PRO A 30 -1.49 10.18 14.04
C PRO A 30 -1.87 9.64 12.65
N LEU A 31 -1.44 10.29 11.56
CA LEU A 31 -1.65 9.77 10.21
C LEU A 31 -0.89 8.45 10.00
N THR A 32 0.37 8.39 10.44
CA THR A 32 1.17 7.17 10.41
C THR A 32 0.52 6.05 11.22
N GLN A 33 0.07 6.33 12.45
CA GLN A 33 -0.63 5.34 13.29
C GLN A 33 -1.93 4.84 12.65
N LEU A 34 -2.70 5.72 12.01
CA LEU A 34 -3.92 5.34 11.32
C LEU A 34 -3.62 4.39 10.15
N ILE A 35 -2.61 4.69 9.33
CA ILE A 35 -2.21 3.80 8.22
C ILE A 35 -1.72 2.45 8.75
N HIS A 36 -0.97 2.41 9.85
CA HIS A 36 -0.58 1.16 10.51
C HIS A 36 -1.80 0.39 11.04
N GLY A 37 -2.79 1.09 11.61
CA GLY A 37 -4.05 0.49 12.04
C GLY A 37 -4.82 -0.17 10.90
N VAL A 38 -4.85 0.48 9.73
CA VAL A 38 -5.43 -0.09 8.50
C VAL A 38 -4.68 -1.36 8.08
N LEU A 39 -3.35 -1.35 8.08
CA LEU A 39 -2.55 -2.53 7.74
C LEU A 39 -2.80 -3.71 8.69
N LYS A 40 -2.91 -3.45 9.99
CA LYS A 40 -3.23 -4.47 11.01
C LYS A 40 -4.65 -5.02 10.85
N LEU A 41 -5.62 -4.17 10.52
CA LEU A 41 -7.01 -4.56 10.34
C LEU A 41 -7.22 -5.43 9.08
N TYR A 42 -6.51 -5.13 8.00
CA TYR A 42 -6.69 -5.76 6.70
C TYR A 42 -5.50 -6.68 6.32
N HIS A 43 -5.12 -7.60 7.21
CA HIS A 43 -3.97 -8.49 7.02
C HIS A 43 -4.21 -9.62 5.97
N SER A 44 -5.43 -9.82 5.47
CA SER A 44 -5.73 -10.87 4.50
C SER A 44 -5.16 -10.59 3.11
N LEU A 45 -4.71 -11.63 2.41
CA LEU A 45 -4.21 -11.57 1.03
C LEU A 45 -5.18 -10.92 0.02
N ARG A 46 -6.49 -10.87 0.32
CA ARG A 46 -7.51 -10.21 -0.52
C ARG A 46 -7.37 -8.67 -0.54
N TYR A 47 -6.73 -8.11 0.48
CA TYR A 47 -6.48 -6.67 0.63
C TYR A 47 -5.05 -6.31 0.25
N LEU A 48 -4.37 -7.16 -0.52
CA LEU A 48 -3.00 -6.91 -0.93
C LEU A 48 -2.82 -5.59 -1.72
N PRO A 49 -3.72 -5.18 -2.64
CA PRO A 49 -3.66 -3.86 -3.26
C PRO A 49 -3.76 -2.71 -2.23
N LEU A 50 -4.67 -2.81 -1.26
CA LEU A 50 -4.80 -1.84 -0.18
C LEU A 50 -3.51 -1.74 0.64
N ARG A 51 -2.90 -2.88 0.99
CA ARG A 51 -1.64 -2.94 1.74
C ARG A 51 -0.49 -2.30 0.98
N LEU A 52 -0.40 -2.54 -0.33
CA LEU A 52 0.56 -1.88 -1.21
C LEU A 52 0.43 -0.36 -1.18
N HIS A 53 -0.79 0.15 -1.34
CA HIS A 53 -1.03 1.59 -1.28
C HIS A 53 -0.66 2.17 0.10
N CYS A 54 -1.04 1.50 1.19
CA CYS A 54 -0.70 1.93 2.55
C CYS A 54 0.82 1.96 2.78
N ILE A 55 1.56 0.94 2.35
CA ILE A 55 3.03 0.91 2.48
C ILE A 55 3.66 2.02 1.63
N SER A 56 3.16 2.26 0.41
CA SER A 56 3.62 3.38 -0.44
C SER A 56 3.42 4.74 0.25
N LEU A 57 2.27 4.96 0.90
CA LEU A 57 2.00 6.19 1.66
C LEU A 57 2.96 6.35 2.85
N LEU A 58 3.29 5.26 3.56
CA LEU A 58 4.26 5.30 4.67
C LEU A 58 5.67 5.65 4.19
N ILE A 59 6.11 5.10 3.06
CA ILE A 59 7.41 5.42 2.45
C ILE A 59 7.45 6.90 2.03
N GLN A 60 6.38 7.42 1.43
CA GLN A 60 6.28 8.85 1.08
C GLN A 60 6.33 9.75 2.31
N LEU A 61 5.64 9.40 3.40
CA LEU A 61 5.70 10.17 4.65
C LEU A 61 7.11 10.17 5.24
N GLN A 62 7.76 9.01 5.27
CA GLN A 62 9.14 8.87 5.77
C GLN A 62 10.11 9.75 4.96
N ALA A 63 10.00 9.74 3.63
CA ALA A 63 10.88 10.52 2.76
C ALA A 63 10.68 12.03 2.90
N ASN A 64 9.44 12.50 3.05
CA ASN A 64 9.12 13.94 3.04
C ASN A 64 9.10 14.60 4.42
N CYS A 65 8.80 13.85 5.48
CA CYS A 65 8.66 14.41 6.83
C CYS A 65 9.93 14.26 7.69
N GLY A 66 10.96 13.57 7.20
CA GLY A 66 12.20 13.32 7.96
C GLY A 66 12.00 12.47 9.22
N VAL A 67 10.87 11.75 9.33
CA VAL A 67 10.55 10.90 10.48
C VAL A 67 10.87 9.45 10.14
N PHE A 68 11.53 8.74 11.05
CA PHE A 68 11.74 7.30 10.89
C PHE A 68 10.42 6.54 11.06
N ILE A 69 10.02 5.81 10.02
CA ILE A 69 8.87 4.92 10.02
C ILE A 69 9.39 3.50 9.72
N PRO A 70 9.04 2.46 10.49
CA PRO A 70 9.49 1.09 10.23
C PRO A 70 8.72 0.46 9.04
N SER A 71 8.77 1.12 7.88
CA SER A 71 8.11 0.74 6.64
C SER A 71 8.71 -0.51 6.00
N LEU A 72 10.02 -0.74 6.22
CA LEU A 72 10.75 -1.87 5.66
C LEU A 72 10.22 -3.23 6.15
N THR A 73 9.94 -3.37 7.44
CA THR A 73 9.40 -4.63 8.00
C THR A 73 8.06 -4.99 7.36
N LEU A 74 7.19 -3.99 7.18
CA LEU A 74 5.88 -4.16 6.55
C LEU A 74 6.00 -4.52 5.06
N ALA A 75 6.99 -3.96 4.37
CA ALA A 75 7.28 -4.30 2.97
C ALA A 75 7.78 -5.74 2.82
N VAL A 76 8.64 -6.22 3.73
CA VAL A 76 9.14 -7.61 3.73
C VAL A 76 8.01 -8.61 4.02
N GLU A 77 7.12 -8.30 4.95
CA GLU A 77 5.93 -9.12 5.20
C GLU A 77 5.03 -9.20 3.96
N LEU A 78 4.80 -8.06 3.30
CA LEU A 78 4.03 -8.01 2.06
C LEU A 78 4.70 -8.81 0.93
N LEU A 79 6.02 -8.71 0.76
CA LEU A 79 6.76 -9.51 -0.22
C LEU A 79 6.62 -11.00 0.05
N SER A 80 6.67 -11.41 1.32
CA SER A 80 6.46 -12.80 1.73
C SER A 80 5.06 -13.28 1.33
N ASP A 81 4.04 -12.44 1.53
CA ASP A 81 2.67 -12.70 1.11
C ASP A 81 2.52 -12.80 -0.40
N VAL A 82 3.21 -11.95 -1.17
CA VAL A 82 3.26 -12.03 -2.64
C VAL A 82 3.88 -13.36 -3.08
N VAL A 83 5.03 -13.75 -2.51
CA VAL A 83 5.70 -15.03 -2.82
C VAL A 83 4.80 -16.23 -2.52
N LEU A 84 4.01 -16.19 -1.44
CA LEU A 84 3.03 -17.22 -1.12
C LEU A 84 1.90 -17.31 -2.16
N ILE A 85 1.47 -16.19 -2.74
CA ILE A 85 0.50 -16.17 -3.84
C ILE A 85 1.12 -16.77 -5.10
N LEU A 86 2.35 -16.38 -5.44
CA LEU A 86 3.08 -16.91 -6.60
C LEU A 86 3.32 -18.42 -6.52
N SER A 87 3.54 -18.92 -5.30
CA SER A 87 3.78 -20.35 -5.05
C SER A 87 2.53 -21.22 -5.15
N LYS A 88 1.33 -20.62 -5.09
CA LYS A 88 0.06 -21.35 -5.26
C LYS A 88 -0.24 -21.52 -6.75
N LYS A 89 -0.42 -22.76 -7.21
CA LYS A 89 -0.78 -23.07 -8.60
C LYS A 89 -2.04 -22.29 -9.03
N PRO A 90 -2.01 -21.50 -10.11
CA PRO A 90 -3.16 -20.72 -10.57
C PRO A 90 -4.30 -21.67 -10.98
N LYS A 91 -5.51 -21.40 -10.49
CA LYS A 91 -6.71 -22.11 -10.94
C LYS A 91 -7.23 -21.41 -12.19
N THR A 92 -7.07 -22.05 -13.36
CA THR A 92 -7.64 -21.60 -14.64
C THR A 92 -9.10 -21.25 -14.45
N THR A 93 -9.41 -19.95 -14.48
CA THR A 93 -10.78 -19.45 -14.53
C THR A 93 -10.90 -18.68 -15.83
N LYS A 94 -11.65 -19.24 -16.77
CA LYS A 94 -11.99 -18.57 -18.03
C LYS A 94 -12.88 -17.37 -17.68
N ASN A 95 -12.50 -16.18 -18.14
CA ASN A 95 -13.16 -14.88 -17.96
C ASN A 95 -12.70 -14.06 -16.75
N ALA A 96 -11.64 -13.26 -16.93
CA ALA A 96 -11.35 -12.13 -16.05
C ALA A 96 -11.06 -10.89 -16.91
N LYS A 97 -11.91 -9.87 -16.79
CA LYS A 97 -11.61 -8.52 -17.26
C LYS A 97 -10.35 -8.04 -16.54
N ALA A 98 -9.41 -7.42 -17.27
CA ALA A 98 -8.28 -6.73 -16.67
C ALA A 98 -8.83 -5.70 -15.67
N VAL A 99 -8.50 -5.87 -14.39
CA VAL A 99 -8.94 -4.96 -13.34
C VAL A 99 -7.88 -3.88 -13.20
N ASP A 100 -8.33 -2.64 -13.40
CA ASP A 100 -7.61 -1.43 -13.07
C ASP A 100 -7.33 -1.40 -11.56
N MET A 101 -6.07 -1.63 -11.18
CA MET A 101 -5.64 -1.64 -9.78
C MET A 101 -5.53 -0.23 -9.19
N ASP A 102 -5.60 0.84 -10.00
CA ASP A 102 -5.55 2.22 -9.53
C ASP A 102 -6.80 2.61 -8.71
N SER A 103 -7.92 1.90 -8.89
CA SER A 103 -9.21 2.18 -8.23
C SER A 103 -9.73 1.05 -7.33
N SER A 104 -9.12 -0.14 -7.35
CA SER A 104 -9.65 -1.34 -6.68
C SER A 104 -8.98 -1.60 -5.32
N LEU A 105 -9.65 -1.21 -4.23
CA LEU A 105 -9.17 -1.44 -2.85
C LEU A 105 -9.33 -2.89 -2.36
N LYS A 106 -10.03 -3.72 -3.12
CA LYS A 106 -10.24 -5.14 -2.86
C LYS A 106 -9.96 -5.90 -4.15
N ALA A 107 -8.97 -6.79 -4.14
CA ALA A 107 -8.90 -7.82 -5.16
C ALA A 107 -9.95 -8.88 -4.79
N ALA A 108 -10.96 -9.08 -5.63
CA ALA A 108 -11.87 -10.20 -5.46
C ALA A 108 -11.05 -11.51 -5.36
N HIS A 109 -11.46 -12.44 -4.50
CA HIS A 109 -10.72 -13.69 -4.21
C HIS A 109 -10.31 -14.49 -5.47
N LEU A 110 -11.10 -14.37 -6.54
CA LEU A 110 -10.82 -14.97 -7.86
C LEU A 110 -9.66 -14.31 -8.62
N ILE A 111 -9.30 -13.06 -8.31
CA ILE A 111 -8.27 -12.27 -9.01
C ILE A 111 -6.87 -12.69 -8.53
N CYS A 112 -6.68 -12.89 -7.22
CA CYS A 112 -5.41 -13.42 -6.70
C CYS A 112 -5.06 -14.83 -7.20
N SER A 113 -6.03 -15.56 -7.75
CA SER A 113 -5.82 -16.90 -8.33
C SER A 113 -5.60 -16.87 -9.85
N GLN A 114 -5.63 -15.68 -10.48
CA GLN A 114 -5.42 -15.55 -11.92
C GLN A 114 -3.93 -15.68 -12.27
N PRO A 115 -3.60 -16.32 -13.40
CA PRO A 115 -2.21 -16.44 -13.86
C PRO A 115 -1.58 -15.09 -14.22
N SER A 116 -2.38 -14.05 -14.50
CA SER A 116 -1.91 -12.70 -14.82
C SER A 116 -1.69 -11.79 -13.60
N PHE A 117 -2.11 -12.20 -12.40
CA PHE A 117 -1.95 -11.40 -11.18
C PHE A 117 -0.48 -11.20 -10.74
N PRO A 118 0.39 -12.24 -10.82
CA PRO A 118 1.84 -12.10 -10.64
C PRO A 118 2.46 -10.98 -11.46
N ASP A 119 2.12 -10.92 -12.75
CA ASP A 119 2.74 -10.01 -13.71
C ASP A 119 2.40 -8.54 -13.44
N VAL A 120 1.29 -8.28 -12.74
CA VAL A 120 0.87 -6.92 -12.37
C VAL A 120 1.36 -6.56 -10.96
N ILE A 121 1.36 -7.50 -10.01
CA ILE A 121 1.69 -7.23 -8.61
C ILE A 121 3.19 -7.02 -8.40
N VAL A 122 4.03 -7.77 -9.11
CA VAL A 122 5.49 -7.73 -8.94
C VAL A 122 6.06 -6.38 -9.36
N PRO A 123 5.74 -5.80 -10.54
CA PRO A 123 6.22 -4.48 -10.91
C PRO A 123 5.76 -3.36 -9.97
N ILE A 124 4.52 -3.41 -9.48
CA ILE A 124 3.98 -2.40 -8.56
C ILE A 124 4.70 -2.48 -7.20
N THR A 125 4.91 -3.69 -6.70
CA THR A 125 5.64 -3.89 -5.43
C THR A 125 7.09 -3.40 -5.57
N PHE A 126 7.74 -3.72 -6.70
CA PHE A 126 9.10 -3.24 -6.97
C PHE A 126 9.17 -1.72 -7.05
N ARG A 127 8.22 -1.08 -7.76
CA ARG A 127 8.14 0.39 -7.86
C ARG A 127 7.91 1.10 -6.53
N VAL A 128 7.25 0.45 -5.58
CA VAL A 128 7.00 1.01 -4.25
C VAL A 128 8.24 0.91 -3.35
N ILE A 129 9.13 -0.05 -3.61
CA ILE A 129 10.30 -0.35 -2.77
C ILE A 129 11.61 0.22 -3.36
N SER A 130 11.69 0.43 -4.68
CA SER A 130 12.85 1.03 -5.39
C SER A 130 12.85 2.55 -5.35
#